data_AF-A0A182EWJ0-F1
#
_entry.id   AF-A0A182EWJ0-F1
#
_cell.length_a   1.000
_cell.length_b   1.000
_cell.length_c   1.000
_cell.angle_alpha   90.00
_cell.angle_beta   90.00
_cell.angle_gamma   90.00
#
_symmetry.space_group_name_H-M   'P 1'
#
loop_
_entity.id
_entity.type
_entity.pdbx_description
1 polymer ?
#
loop_
_entity_poly.entity_id
_entity_poly.type
_entity_poly.pdbx_seq_one_letter_code
_entity_poly.pdbx_strand_id
1 'polypeptide(L)'
;MEDNGKIQAMEKLETEWIDYTTALGKHYNAEENSLRMAIFESNQLIMEDTNRKYEQGLISYTNALNHLADLTDEEFNMMDGLSFSNETYLQGGKQMIAELYEYDPKAKLPGSIDWRKTGHVTSIKDQV
;
A
#
# COMPACT_ATOMS: atom_id res chain seq x y z
N MET A 1 -5.68 16.68 34.56
CA MET A 1 -6.58 15.87 33.71
C MET A 1 -6.00 15.70 32.31
N GLU A 2 -5.46 16.74 31.67
CA GLU A 2 -4.78 16.63 30.36
C GLU A 2 -3.52 15.72 30.37
N ASP A 3 -2.78 15.71 31.47
CA ASP A 3 -1.52 14.94 31.59
C ASP A 3 -1.77 13.42 31.54
N ASN A 4 -2.86 12.94 32.15
CA ASN A 4 -3.22 11.53 32.15
C ASN A 4 -3.66 11.04 30.76
N GLY A 5 -4.26 11.92 29.95
CA GLY A 5 -4.67 11.57 28.58
C GLY A 5 -3.48 11.44 27.64
N LYS A 6 -2.46 12.30 27.79
CA LYS A 6 -1.21 12.20 27.03
C LYS A 6 -0.43 10.94 27.38
N ILE A 7 -0.34 10.60 28.67
CA ILE A 7 0.32 9.38 29.13
C ILE A 7 -0.35 8.13 28.52
N GLN A 8 -1.68 8.06 28.59
CA GLN A 8 -2.41 6.92 28.00
C GLN A 8 -2.25 6.81 26.47
N ALA A 9 -2.22 7.93 25.75
CA ALA A 9 -2.00 7.93 24.32
C ALA A 9 -0.58 7.44 23.97
N MET A 10 0.43 7.87 24.72
CA MET A 10 1.80 7.40 24.53
C MET A 10 1.96 5.91 24.84
N GLU A 11 1.38 5.43 25.94
CA GLU A 11 1.38 3.99 26.29
C GLU A 11 0.72 3.13 25.21
N LYS A 12 -0.39 3.62 24.63
CA LYS A 12 -1.06 2.95 23.51
C LYS A 12 -0.17 2.91 22.27
N LEU A 13 0.42 4.04 21.88
CA LEU A 13 1.31 4.12 20.72
C LEU A 13 2.52 3.20 20.88
N GLU A 14 3.15 3.18 22.06
CA GLU A 14 4.29 2.31 22.34
C GLU A 14 3.89 0.83 22.21
N THR A 15 2.72 0.45 22.72
CA THR A 15 2.20 -0.91 22.57
C THR A 15 1.96 -1.28 21.10
N GLU A 16 1.27 -0.41 20.35
CA GLU A 16 0.98 -0.62 18.92
C GLU A 16 2.26 -0.69 18.07
N TRP A 17 3.27 0.11 18.40
CA TRP A 17 4.60 0.09 17.76
C TRP A 17 5.35 -1.23 18.03
N ILE A 18 5.33 -1.72 19.27
CA ILE A 18 5.97 -2.99 19.64
C ILE A 18 5.29 -4.16 18.93
N ASP A 19 3.96 -4.18 18.87
CA ASP A 19 3.21 -5.21 18.16
C ASP A 19 3.51 -5.19 16.66
N TYR A 20 3.52 -3.99 16.05
CA TYR A 20 3.84 -3.79 14.63
C TYR A 20 5.24 -4.33 14.28
N THR A 21 6.26 -3.89 15.03
CA THR A 21 7.64 -4.29 14.77
C THR A 21 7.87 -5.77 15.01
N THR A 22 7.26 -6.33 16.07
CA THR A 22 7.34 -7.77 16.39
C THR A 22 6.67 -8.62 15.31
N ALA A 23 5.47 -8.25 14.85
CA ALA A 23 4.74 -8.99 13.84
C ALA A 23 5.47 -9.03 12.48
N LEU A 24 6.25 -7.99 12.17
CA LEU A 24 6.97 -7.86 10.91
C LEU A 24 8.47 -8.18 11.01
N GLY A 25 8.96 -8.58 12.19
CA GLY A 25 10.37 -8.88 12.43
C GLY A 25 11.30 -7.69 12.19
N LYS A 26 10.83 -6.46 12.47
CA LYS A 26 11.60 -5.23 12.30
C LYS A 26 12.52 -4.99 13.49
N HIS A 27 13.74 -4.56 13.22
CA HIS A 27 14.77 -4.29 14.25
C HIS A 27 15.49 -2.98 13.93
N TYR A 28 15.48 -2.05 14.90
CA TYR A 28 16.09 -0.73 14.76
C TYR A 28 17.04 -0.45 15.92
N ASN A 29 18.07 0.36 15.68
CA ASN A 29 18.87 0.93 16.76
C ASN A 29 18.07 2.05 17.47
N ALA A 30 18.54 2.55 18.61
CA ALA A 30 17.79 3.51 19.42
C ALA A 30 17.49 4.84 18.69
N GLU A 31 18.42 5.31 17.86
CA GLU A 31 18.29 6.56 17.11
C GLU A 31 17.25 6.39 16.00
N GLU A 32 17.34 5.31 15.23
CA GLU A 32 16.40 4.99 14.14
C GLU A 32 15.00 4.62 14.67
N ASN A 33 14.91 3.88 15.77
CA ASN A 33 13.63 3.45 16.34
C ASN A 33 12.72 4.65 16.65
N SER A 34 13.29 5.72 17.19
CA SER A 34 12.54 6.94 17.50
C SER A 34 11.99 7.61 16.24
N LEU A 35 12.77 7.65 15.15
CA LEU A 35 12.32 8.16 13.86
C LEU A 35 11.22 7.30 13.26
N ARG A 36 11.42 5.97 13.23
CA ARG A 36 10.47 5.00 12.65
C ARG A 36 9.13 5.01 13.38
N MET A 37 9.15 5.08 14.71
CA MET A 37 7.95 5.19 15.52
C MET A 37 7.17 6.49 15.26
N ALA A 38 7.87 7.61 15.04
CA ALA A 38 7.22 8.88 14.69
C ALA A 38 6.56 8.84 13.31
N ILE A 39 7.18 8.17 12.33
CA ILE A 39 6.59 7.95 11.00
C ILE A 39 5.35 7.07 11.12
N PHE A 40 5.44 5.98 11.89
CA PHE A 40 4.34 5.09 12.18
C PHE A 40 3.15 5.81 12.81
N GLU A 41 3.39 6.64 13.83
CA GLU A 41 2.36 7.48 14.46
C GLU A 41 1.68 8.40 13.44
N SER A 42 2.47 9.07 12.59
CA SER A 42 1.93 9.94 11.53
C SER A 42 1.02 9.16 10.57
N ASN A 43 1.43 7.97 10.14
CA ASN A 43 0.63 7.12 9.26
C ASN A 43 -0.64 6.57 9.96
N GLN A 44 -0.58 6.33 11.27
CA GLN A 44 -1.75 5.96 12.07
C GLN A 44 -2.78 7.08 12.11
N LEU A 45 -2.36 8.34 12.30
CA LEU A 45 -3.26 9.50 12.28
C LEU A 45 -3.93 9.67 10.91
N ILE A 46 -3.18 9.45 9.81
CA ILE A 46 -3.74 9.48 8.45
C ILE A 46 -4.79 8.38 8.26
N MET A 47 -4.52 7.16 8.75
CA MET A 47 -5.47 6.06 8.71
C MET A 47 -6.75 6.39 9.48
N GLU A 48 -6.64 6.91 10.70
CA GLU A 48 -7.78 7.26 11.56
C GLU A 48 -8.66 8.34 10.91
N ASP A 49 -8.06 9.41 10.36
CA ASP A 49 -8.80 10.46 9.65
C ASP A 49 -9.52 9.92 8.41
N THR A 50 -8.84 9.07 7.63
CA THR A 50 -9.41 8.43 6.43
C THR A 50 -10.61 7.55 6.82
N ASN A 51 -10.45 6.67 7.82
CA ASN A 51 -11.52 5.77 8.25
C ASN A 51 -12.71 6.53 8.85
N ARG A 52 -12.47 7.65 9.55
CA ARG A 52 -13.53 8.54 10.01
C ARG A 52 -14.30 9.17 8.85
N LYS A 53 -13.61 9.63 7.79
CA LYS A 53 -14.26 10.15 6.57
C LYS A 53 -15.06 9.07 5.84
N TYR A 54 -14.61 7.82 5.87
CA TYR A 54 -15.33 6.67 5.32
C TYR A 54 -16.63 6.42 6.08
N GLU A 55 -16.61 6.42 7.41
CA GLU A 55 -17.80 6.28 8.25
C GLU A 55 -18.84 7.38 8.01
N GLN A 56 -18.38 8.58 7.64
CA GLN A 56 -19.22 9.72 7.26
C GLN A 56 -19.74 9.64 5.81
N GLY A 57 -19.31 8.64 5.03
CA GLY A 57 -19.67 8.50 3.61
C GLY A 57 -19.01 9.53 2.68
N LEU A 58 -17.95 10.21 3.14
CA LEU A 58 -17.24 11.22 2.34
C LEU A 58 -16.21 10.60 1.38
N ILE A 59 -15.74 9.39 1.69
CA ILE A 59 -14.85 8.60 0.85
C ILE A 59 -15.35 7.15 0.77
N SER A 60 -14.91 6.42 -0.26
CA SER A 60 -15.40 5.07 -0.55
C SER A 60 -14.44 3.94 -0.15
N TYR A 61 -13.36 4.25 0.57
CA TYR A 61 -12.34 3.28 0.97
C TYR A 61 -11.86 3.53 2.40
N THR A 62 -11.26 2.51 3.00
CA THR A 62 -10.62 2.54 4.32
C THR A 62 -9.13 2.25 4.20
N ASN A 63 -8.35 2.74 5.15
CA ASN A 63 -6.94 2.42 5.30
C ASN A 63 -6.70 1.48 6.48
N ALA A 64 -5.61 0.72 6.41
CA ALA A 64 -5.06 -0.05 7.51
C ALA A 64 -3.53 0.05 7.45
N LEU A 65 -2.88 0.08 8.62
CA LEU A 65 -1.43 0.02 8.70
C LEU A 65 -0.93 -1.32 8.16
N ASN A 66 0.17 -1.28 7.41
CA ASN A 66 0.80 -2.45 6.81
C ASN A 66 2.33 -2.32 6.93
N HIS A 67 3.10 -3.21 6.31
CA HIS A 67 4.56 -3.26 6.41
C HIS A 67 5.33 -2.02 5.94
N LEU A 68 4.63 -1.06 5.31
CA LEU A 68 5.15 0.21 4.82
C LEU A 68 4.91 1.37 5.81
N ALA A 69 4.24 1.12 6.94
CA ALA A 69 3.77 2.16 7.85
C ALA A 69 4.87 2.98 8.52
N ASP A 70 6.12 2.56 8.47
CA ASP A 70 7.29 3.23 9.05
C ASP A 70 8.32 3.69 8.00
N LEU A 71 7.91 3.73 6.73
CA LEU A 71 8.74 4.22 5.62
C LEU A 71 8.53 5.71 5.39
N THR A 72 9.60 6.40 5.01
CA THR A 72 9.49 7.76 4.47
C THR A 72 8.94 7.73 3.04
N ASP A 73 8.49 8.89 2.55
CA ASP A 73 8.06 9.03 1.16
C ASP A 73 9.19 8.66 0.18
N GLU A 74 10.45 9.02 0.49
CA GLU A 74 11.60 8.66 -0.35
C GLU A 74 11.82 7.14 -0.40
N GLU A 75 11.76 6.47 0.75
CA GLU A 75 11.92 5.01 0.82
C GLU A 75 10.78 4.28 0.11
N PHE A 76 9.54 4.76 0.27
CA PHE A 76 8.38 4.24 -0.44
C PHE A 76 8.53 4.41 -1.96
N ASN A 77 8.95 5.59 -2.41
CA ASN A 77 9.14 5.88 -3.84
C ASN A 77 10.27 5.05 -4.46
N MET A 78 11.30 4.68 -3.69
CA MET A 78 12.36 3.78 -4.18
C MET A 78 11.85 2.36 -4.47
N MET A 79 10.71 1.96 -3.93
CA MET A 79 10.07 0.67 -4.23
C MET A 79 9.25 0.69 -5.52
N ASP A 80 9.05 1.85 -6.15
CA ASP A 80 8.36 1.94 -7.43
C ASP A 80 9.29 1.48 -8.57
N GLY A 81 8.93 0.36 -9.20
CA GLY A 81 9.66 -0.18 -10.35
C GLY A 81 9.26 0.46 -11.69
N LEU A 82 8.30 1.38 -11.72
CA LEU A 82 7.80 1.98 -12.95
C LEU A 82 8.77 3.02 -13.51
N SER A 83 9.57 2.60 -14.50
CA SER A 83 10.38 3.52 -15.32
C SER A 83 9.71 3.75 -16.67
N PHE A 84 9.27 4.99 -16.92
CA PHE A 84 8.86 5.40 -18.26
C PHE A 84 10.11 5.62 -19.11
N SER A 85 10.57 4.57 -19.80
CA SER A 85 11.52 4.81 -20.88
C SER A 85 10.81 5.55 -22.01
N ASN A 86 11.30 6.74 -22.35
CA ASN A 86 10.92 7.47 -23.56
C ASN A 86 11.30 6.71 -24.85
N GLU A 87 11.74 5.45 -24.75
CA GLU A 87 12.25 4.61 -25.84
C GLU A 87 11.42 3.33 -26.02
N THR A 88 10.22 3.25 -25.45
CA THR A 88 9.33 2.08 -25.64
C THR A 88 9.06 1.80 -27.12
N TYR A 89 9.20 2.80 -28.00
CA TYR A 89 9.14 2.66 -29.47
C TYR A 89 10.46 2.27 -30.16
N LEU A 90 11.62 2.34 -29.47
CA LEU A 90 12.95 1.98 -30.02
C LEU A 90 13.35 0.54 -29.74
N GLN A 91 12.72 -0.15 -28.79
CA GLN A 91 12.83 -1.62 -28.67
C GLN A 91 12.00 -2.36 -29.73
N GLY A 92 12.03 -1.88 -30.98
CA GLY A 92 11.51 -2.53 -32.17
C GLY A 92 12.35 -3.73 -32.59
N GLY A 93 12.55 -4.69 -31.68
CA GLY A 93 13.10 -6.01 -31.97
C GLY A 93 11.96 -6.97 -32.29
N LYS A 94 11.70 -7.18 -33.58
CA LYS A 94 10.58 -7.94 -34.16
C LYS A 94 9.21 -7.34 -33.84
N GLN A 95 8.68 -6.65 -34.83
CA GLN A 95 7.25 -6.47 -35.05
C GLN A 95 6.61 -7.87 -35.13
N MET A 96 6.30 -8.47 -33.97
CA MET A 96 5.29 -9.51 -33.95
C MET A 96 4.01 -8.81 -34.36
N ILE A 97 3.62 -9.02 -35.61
CA ILE A 97 2.24 -8.96 -36.05
C ILE A 97 1.49 -10.03 -35.24
N ALA A 98 1.33 -9.78 -33.94
CA ALA A 98 0.22 -10.32 -33.21
C ALA A 98 -1.00 -9.69 -33.84
N GLU A 99 -1.94 -10.51 -34.32
CA GLU A 99 -3.28 -10.05 -34.64
C GLU A 99 -3.76 -9.24 -33.44
N LEU A 100 -3.78 -7.91 -33.60
CA LEU A 100 -4.28 -7.03 -32.56
C LEU A 100 -5.74 -7.41 -32.36
N TYR A 101 -6.12 -7.66 -31.12
CA TYR A 101 -7.48 -8.00 -30.79
C TYR A 101 -8.43 -6.92 -31.33
N GLU A 102 -9.33 -7.31 -32.23
CA GLU A 102 -10.42 -6.46 -32.68
C GLU A 102 -11.65 -6.69 -31.79
N TYR A 103 -12.08 -5.63 -31.13
CA TYR A 103 -13.28 -5.65 -30.30
C TYR A 103 -14.53 -5.80 -31.17
N ASP A 104 -15.35 -6.83 -30.92
CA ASP A 104 -16.68 -6.97 -31.52
C ASP A 104 -17.73 -6.16 -30.73
N PRO A 105 -18.31 -5.08 -31.32
CA PRO A 105 -19.34 -4.28 -30.66
C PRO A 105 -20.64 -5.03 -30.33
N LYS A 106 -20.87 -6.19 -30.95
CA LYS A 106 -22.05 -7.03 -30.69
C LYS A 106 -21.81 -8.05 -29.56
N ALA A 107 -20.57 -8.18 -29.09
CA ALA A 107 -20.24 -9.10 -28.02
C ALA A 107 -20.98 -8.69 -26.72
N LYS A 108 -21.72 -9.64 -26.14
CA LYS A 108 -22.35 -9.45 -24.83
C LYS A 108 -21.34 -9.82 -23.74
N LEU A 109 -20.84 -8.81 -23.05
CA LEU A 109 -19.94 -9.01 -21.92
C LEU A 109 -20.73 -9.20 -20.61
N PRO A 110 -20.20 -9.98 -19.66
CA PRO A 110 -20.79 -10.09 -18.32
C PRO A 110 -20.66 -8.75 -17.56
N GLY A 111 -21.56 -8.51 -16.61
CA GLY A 111 -21.51 -7.30 -15.77
C GLY A 111 -20.32 -7.23 -14.81
N SER A 112 -19.69 -8.38 -14.50
CA SER A 112 -18.46 -8.46 -13.71
C SER A 112 -17.69 -9.74 -14.01
N ILE A 113 -16.36 -9.69 -13.91
CA ILE A 113 -15.46 -10.84 -14.07
C ILE A 113 -14.47 -10.85 -12.90
N ASP A 114 -14.24 -12.02 -12.33
CA ASP A 114 -13.18 -12.27 -11.35
C ASP A 114 -12.34 -13.47 -11.80
N TRP A 115 -11.18 -13.19 -12.38
CA TRP A 115 -10.26 -14.20 -12.94
C TRP A 115 -9.66 -15.14 -11.88
N ARG A 116 -9.71 -14.77 -10.59
CA ARG A 116 -9.27 -15.64 -9.50
C ARG A 116 -10.15 -16.88 -9.40
N LYS A 117 -11.44 -16.76 -9.75
CA LYS A 117 -12.42 -17.86 -9.71
C LYS A 117 -12.22 -18.89 -10.82
N THR A 118 -11.44 -18.56 -11.84
CA THR A 118 -11.22 -19.41 -13.02
C THR A 118 -9.79 -19.94 -13.10
N GLY A 119 -8.96 -19.72 -12.07
CA GLY A 119 -7.60 -20.26 -11.98
C GLY A 119 -6.57 -19.53 -12.85
N HIS A 120 -6.90 -18.34 -13.36
CA HIS A 120 -5.98 -17.56 -14.22
C HIS A 120 -5.05 -16.64 -13.42
N VAL A 121 -5.23 -16.56 -12.09
CA VAL A 121 -4.46 -15.69 -11.19
C VAL A 121 -3.69 -16.56 -10.21
N THR A 122 -2.36 -16.38 -10.15
CA THR A 122 -1.50 -17.05 -9.17
C THR A 122 -1.66 -16.43 -7.78
N SER A 123 -1.06 -17.05 -6.75
CA SER A 123 -0.97 -16.42 -5.43
C SER A 123 -0.27 -15.06 -5.49
N ILE A 124 -0.62 -14.19 -4.54
CA ILE A 124 0.03 -12.89 -4.33
C ILE A 124 1.52 -13.15 -4.03
N LYS A 125 2.39 -12.28 -4.55
CA LYS A 125 3.83 -12.28 -4.33
C LYS A 125 4.23 -10.98 -3.62
N ASP A 126 5.42 -10.99 -3.04
CA ASP A 126 6.11 -9.81 -2.54
C ASP A 126 7.21 -9.42 -3.55
N GLN A 127 7.32 -8.13 -3.85
CA GLN A 127 8.30 -7.59 -4.80
C GLN A 127 9.62 -7.21 -4.13
N VAL A 128 9.62 -7.14 -2.79
CA VAL A 128 10.74 -6.72 -1.95
C VAL A 128 11.65 -7.91 -1.63
#